data_AF-A0A948SAV5-F1
#
_entry.id   AF-A0A948SAV5-F1
#
_cell.length_a   1.000
_cell.length_b   1.000
_cell.length_c   1.000
_cell.angle_alpha   90.00
_cell.angle_beta   90.00
_cell.angle_gamma   90.00
#
_symmetry.space_group_name_H-M   'P 1'
#
loop_
_entity.id
_entity.type
_entity.pdbx_description
1 polymer ?
#
loop_
_entity_poly.entity_id
_entity_poly.type
_entity_poly.pdbx_seq_one_letter_code
_entity_poly.pdbx_strand_id
1 'polypeptide(L)'
;MLIAKIYVAIGVIFALWLVVMAGYQLDKFDRRHLNKGYAAAILLLIVAAWPLAIIHRPKALFSVRALAPVDYRSAAFMRERFKLSQALPHCSSCVCFSPTIGGVKVANHCFTPADIEATAAKQIKRYWSSPEEETEIIRWVRTADLSDAAPVDVPWVWTGFIFLADEMLRQGLGKTHCIQCDQTYSATALTAEDTKRSGVSGQKCLRCPAGHTVLAFQNKKTPS
;
A
#
# COMPACT_ATOMS: atom_id res chain seq x y z
N MET A 1 29.98 -1.18 -42.81
CA MET A 1 29.57 -2.39 -42.05
C MET A 1 30.31 -2.58 -40.72
N LEU A 2 31.63 -2.31 -40.63
CA LEU A 2 32.40 -2.50 -39.39
C LEU A 2 31.82 -1.73 -38.18
N ILE A 3 31.47 -0.45 -38.37
CA ILE A 3 30.93 0.44 -37.32
C ILE A 3 29.60 -0.09 -36.76
N ALA A 4 28.70 -0.56 -37.62
CA ALA A 4 27.43 -1.15 -37.20
C ALA A 4 27.63 -2.45 -36.39
N LYS A 5 28.60 -3.28 -36.78
CA LYS A 5 28.96 -4.49 -36.02
C LYS A 5 29.50 -4.15 -34.63
N ILE A 6 30.36 -3.14 -34.53
CA ILE A 6 30.90 -2.65 -33.25
C ILE A 6 29.79 -2.07 -32.37
N TYR A 7 28.89 -1.26 -32.94
CA TYR A 7 27.77 -0.67 -32.21
C TYR A 7 26.87 -1.73 -31.57
N VAL A 8 26.49 -2.76 -32.36
CA VAL A 8 25.65 -3.85 -31.87
C VAL A 8 26.41 -4.69 -30.83
N ALA A 9 27.70 -4.97 -31.05
CA ALA A 9 28.51 -5.73 -30.10
C ALA A 9 28.56 -5.05 -28.71
N ILE A 10 28.75 -3.73 -28.66
CA ILE A 10 28.75 -2.98 -27.40
C ILE A 10 27.36 -3.01 -26.74
N GLY A 11 26.29 -2.82 -27.52
CA GLY A 11 24.91 -2.92 -27.01
C GLY A 11 24.59 -4.29 -26.41
N VAL A 12 25.05 -5.37 -27.04
CA VAL A 12 24.89 -6.74 -26.53
C VAL A 12 25.67 -6.95 -25.24
N ILE A 13 26.92 -6.49 -25.17
CA ILE A 13 27.72 -6.55 -23.94
C ILE A 13 27.02 -5.80 -22.80
N PHE A 14 26.48 -4.62 -23.09
CA PHE A 14 25.75 -3.82 -22.11
C PHE A 14 24.47 -4.53 -21.64
N ALA A 15 23.70 -5.12 -22.54
CA ALA A 15 22.51 -5.90 -22.20
C ALA A 15 22.84 -7.14 -21.36
N LEU A 16 23.91 -7.87 -21.69
CA LEU A 16 24.39 -9.02 -20.90
C LEU A 16 24.80 -8.58 -19.48
N TRP A 17 25.54 -7.48 -19.38
CA TRP A 17 25.94 -6.91 -18.09
C TRP A 17 24.71 -6.54 -17.23
N LEU A 18 23.66 -5.98 -17.84
CA LEU A 18 22.39 -5.72 -17.15
C LEU A 18 21.67 -7.00 -16.70
N VAL A 19 21.69 -8.06 -17.50
CA VAL A 19 21.10 -9.36 -17.11
C VAL A 19 21.85 -9.95 -15.91
N VAL A 20 23.19 -9.88 -15.91
CA VAL A 20 24.02 -10.33 -14.79
C VAL A 20 23.70 -9.51 -13.54
N MET A 21 23.69 -8.19 -13.65
CA MET A 21 23.33 -7.30 -12.54
C MET A 21 21.91 -7.52 -12.04
N ALA A 22 20.97 -7.82 -12.93
CA ALA A 22 19.60 -8.19 -12.58
C ALA A 22 19.60 -9.48 -11.75
N GLY A 23 20.40 -10.47 -12.13
CA GLY A 23 20.59 -11.71 -11.38
C GLY A 23 21.16 -11.51 -9.97
N TYR A 24 22.02 -10.51 -9.77
CA TYR A 24 22.57 -10.19 -8.45
C TYR A 24 21.68 -9.27 -7.61
N GLN A 25 20.98 -8.32 -8.24
CA GLN A 25 20.22 -7.27 -7.52
C GLN A 25 18.73 -7.58 -7.33
N LEU A 26 18.15 -8.47 -8.15
CA LEU A 26 16.75 -8.89 -8.02
C LEU A 26 16.66 -10.13 -7.14
N ASP A 27 15.83 -10.01 -6.10
CA ASP A 27 15.51 -11.12 -5.22
C ASP A 27 14.69 -12.19 -5.96
N LYS A 28 14.65 -13.40 -5.40
CA LYS A 28 13.89 -14.54 -5.95
C LYS A 28 12.41 -14.19 -6.18
N PHE A 29 11.84 -13.32 -5.36
CA PHE A 29 10.47 -12.84 -5.51
C PHE A 29 10.27 -11.98 -6.76
N ASP A 30 11.18 -11.02 -6.99
CA ASP A 30 11.10 -10.11 -8.13
C ASP A 30 11.28 -10.86 -9.45
N ARG A 31 12.18 -11.86 -9.49
CA ARG A 31 12.38 -12.71 -10.68
C ARG A 31 11.14 -13.53 -11.04
N ARG A 32 10.36 -13.97 -10.06
CA ARG A 32 9.13 -14.74 -10.28
C ARG A 32 7.99 -13.90 -10.86
N HIS A 33 7.90 -12.64 -10.45
CA HIS A 33 6.83 -11.72 -10.88
C HIS A 33 7.25 -10.81 -12.03
N LEU A 34 8.50 -10.89 -12.49
CA LEU A 34 8.96 -10.18 -13.67
C LEU A 34 8.22 -10.68 -14.91
N ASN A 35 7.50 -9.79 -15.60
CA ASN A 35 6.91 -10.11 -16.88
C ASN A 35 8.03 -10.32 -17.92
N LYS A 36 8.25 -11.60 -18.27
CA LYS A 36 9.32 -12.02 -19.19
C LYS A 36 9.24 -11.31 -20.55
N GLY A 37 8.03 -11.05 -21.05
CA GLY A 37 7.82 -10.35 -22.32
C GLY A 37 8.26 -8.90 -22.26
N TYR A 38 7.89 -8.19 -21.19
CA TYR A 38 8.30 -6.79 -20.99
C TYR A 38 9.81 -6.68 -20.75
N ALA A 39 10.40 -7.60 -19.98
CA ALA A 39 11.84 -7.65 -19.75
C ALA A 39 12.62 -7.88 -21.06
N ALA A 40 12.15 -8.79 -21.94
CA ALA A 40 12.75 -9.01 -23.24
C ALA A 40 12.66 -7.78 -24.15
N ALA A 41 11.52 -7.10 -24.18
CA ALA A 41 11.33 -5.87 -24.95
C ALA A 41 12.27 -4.74 -24.47
N ILE A 42 12.44 -4.57 -23.15
CA ILE A 42 13.40 -3.61 -22.60
C ILE A 42 14.83 -3.96 -23.01
N LEU A 43 15.23 -5.23 -22.92
CA LEU A 43 16.59 -5.65 -23.32
C LEU A 43 16.85 -5.36 -24.81
N LEU A 44 15.89 -5.66 -25.68
CA LEU A 44 16.01 -5.35 -27.12
C LEU A 44 16.13 -3.84 -27.37
N LEU A 45 15.32 -3.04 -26.68
CA LEU A 45 15.37 -1.58 -26.78
C LEU A 45 16.70 -1.02 -26.26
N ILE A 46 17.26 -1.60 -25.19
CA ILE A 46 18.57 -1.21 -24.67
C ILE A 46 19.69 -1.58 -25.64
N VAL A 47 19.65 -2.74 -26.31
CA VAL A 47 20.64 -3.07 -27.35
C VAL A 47 20.60 -2.07 -28.50
N ALA A 48 19.40 -1.64 -28.91
CA ALA A 48 19.22 -0.66 -29.98
C ALA A 48 19.62 0.78 -29.57
N ALA A 49 19.31 1.18 -28.33
CA ALA A 49 19.41 2.56 -27.85
C ALA A 49 20.38 2.74 -26.66
N TRP A 50 21.40 1.89 -26.54
CA TRP A 50 22.35 1.93 -25.42
C TRP A 50 23.03 3.30 -25.20
N PRO A 51 23.41 4.10 -26.24
CA PRO A 51 24.06 5.39 -25.98
C PRO A 51 23.11 6.37 -25.30
N LEU A 52 21.82 6.37 -25.70
CA LEU A 52 20.78 7.19 -25.09
C LEU A 52 20.52 6.76 -23.65
N ALA A 53 20.53 5.45 -23.37
CA ALA A 53 20.36 4.92 -22.01
C ALA A 53 21.50 5.38 -21.07
N ILE A 54 22.75 5.37 -21.55
CA ILE A 54 23.91 5.84 -20.78
C ILE A 54 23.83 7.34 -20.50
N ILE A 55 23.51 8.15 -21.52
CA ILE A 55 23.47 9.61 -21.40
C ILE A 55 22.32 10.06 -20.49
N HIS A 56 21.11 9.52 -20.67
CA HIS A 56 19.93 9.98 -19.93
C HIS A 56 19.77 9.32 -18.55
N ARG A 57 20.35 8.14 -18.34
CA ARG A 57 20.18 7.35 -17.12
C ARG A 57 21.52 6.77 -16.66
N PRO A 58 22.54 7.56 -16.31
CA PRO A 58 23.86 7.03 -15.92
C PRO A 58 23.80 6.11 -14.70
N LYS A 59 22.80 6.27 -13.82
CA LYS A 59 22.54 5.37 -12.68
C LYS A 59 22.22 3.92 -13.09
N ALA A 60 21.77 3.71 -14.33
CA ALA A 60 21.57 2.41 -14.93
C ALA A 60 22.85 1.56 -14.99
N LEU A 61 24.02 2.22 -15.09
CA LEU A 61 25.35 1.59 -15.12
C LEU A 61 25.77 0.97 -13.80
N PHE A 62 25.02 1.19 -12.72
CA PHE A 62 25.35 0.63 -11.41
C PHE A 62 24.14 -0.07 -10.77
N SER A 63 22.96 0.06 -11.39
CA SER A 63 21.70 -0.36 -10.77
C SER A 63 20.66 -0.67 -11.85
N VAL A 64 20.31 -1.95 -12.01
CA VAL A 64 19.22 -2.38 -12.93
C VAL A 64 17.87 -1.84 -12.46
N ARG A 65 17.79 -1.65 -11.14
CA ARG A 65 16.78 -0.93 -10.39
C ARG A 65 16.50 0.51 -10.89
N ALA A 66 17.43 1.13 -11.63
CA ALA A 66 17.24 2.46 -12.26
C ALA A 66 16.69 2.41 -13.70
N LEU A 67 16.72 1.22 -14.33
CA LEU A 67 16.21 0.95 -15.68
C LEU A 67 14.81 0.34 -15.65
N ALA A 68 14.57 -0.55 -14.68
CA ALA A 68 13.26 -1.13 -14.50
C ALA A 68 12.36 -0.07 -13.80
N PRO A 69 11.17 0.24 -14.34
CA PRO A 69 10.16 1.03 -13.63
C PRO A 69 9.55 0.15 -12.53
N VAL A 70 10.38 -0.34 -11.61
CA VAL A 70 9.91 -1.03 -10.41
C VAL A 70 9.48 0.09 -9.48
N ASP A 71 8.17 0.33 -9.41
CA ASP A 71 7.62 1.10 -8.32
C ASP A 71 7.89 0.30 -7.03
N TYR A 72 8.94 0.68 -6.29
CA TYR A 72 9.36 0.01 -5.07
C TYR A 72 8.25 -0.08 -4.04
N ARG A 73 7.35 0.91 -4.03
CA ARG A 73 6.18 0.92 -3.17
C ARG A 73 5.23 -0.20 -3.57
N SER A 74 5.05 -0.43 -4.87
CA SER A 74 4.29 -1.58 -5.38
C SER A 74 4.98 -2.92 -5.13
N ALA A 75 6.30 -3.01 -5.27
CA ALA A 75 7.04 -4.27 -5.02
C ALA A 75 7.01 -4.65 -3.53
N ALA A 76 7.26 -3.69 -2.63
CA ALA A 76 7.13 -3.91 -1.19
C ALA A 76 5.68 -4.28 -0.80
N PHE A 77 4.69 -3.61 -1.41
CA PHE A 77 3.28 -3.90 -1.20
C PHE A 77 2.92 -5.32 -1.64
N MET A 78 3.36 -5.74 -2.83
CA MET A 78 3.12 -7.09 -3.35
C MET A 78 3.83 -8.16 -2.50
N ARG A 79 5.04 -7.89 -2.01
CA ARG A 79 5.76 -8.81 -1.11
C ARG A 79 5.03 -9.01 0.20
N GLU A 80 4.61 -7.93 0.83
CA GLU A 80 3.92 -8.02 2.12
C GLU A 80 2.53 -8.65 1.94
N ARG A 81 1.78 -8.30 0.89
CA ARG A 81 0.52 -8.96 0.54
C ARG A 81 0.70 -10.47 0.31
N PHE A 82 1.76 -10.86 -0.41
CA PHE A 82 2.08 -12.28 -0.60
C PHE A 82 2.42 -12.97 0.71
N LYS A 83 3.21 -12.34 1.59
CA LYS A 83 3.54 -12.87 2.92
C LYS A 83 2.28 -13.10 3.76
N LEU A 84 1.35 -12.15 3.78
CA LEU A 84 0.07 -12.29 4.49
C LEU A 84 -0.79 -13.42 3.93
N SER A 85 -0.76 -13.64 2.60
CA SER A 85 -1.48 -14.75 1.97
C SER A 85 -0.96 -16.13 2.39
N GLN A 86 0.31 -16.22 2.79
CA GLN A 86 0.94 -17.45 3.26
C GLN A 86 0.77 -17.70 4.75
N ALA A 87 0.90 -16.64 5.55
CA ALA A 87 0.80 -16.70 7.00
C ALA A 87 0.23 -15.38 7.53
N LEU A 88 -0.91 -15.46 8.21
CA LEU A 88 -1.49 -14.30 8.87
C LEU A 88 -0.64 -13.89 10.07
N PRO A 89 -0.48 -12.59 10.33
CA PRO A 89 0.21 -12.10 11.50
C PRO A 89 -0.61 -12.41 12.77
N HIS A 90 0.05 -12.37 13.91
CA HIS A 90 -0.62 -12.42 15.22
C HIS A 90 -1.71 -11.34 15.30
N CYS A 91 -2.80 -11.64 15.98
CA CYS A 91 -3.86 -10.69 16.29
C CYS A 91 -4.09 -10.71 17.81
N SER A 92 -4.22 -9.54 18.42
CA SER A 92 -4.41 -9.41 19.87
C SER A 92 -5.81 -8.88 20.18
N SER A 93 -6.12 -8.67 21.47
CA SER A 93 -7.39 -8.08 21.91
C SER A 93 -7.58 -6.62 21.49
N CYS A 94 -6.54 -5.94 20.98
CA CYS A 94 -6.56 -4.53 20.63
C CYS A 94 -5.87 -4.29 19.28
N VAL A 95 -6.64 -3.90 18.27
CA VAL A 95 -6.15 -3.66 16.92
C VAL A 95 -6.01 -2.17 16.65
N CYS A 96 -4.82 -1.73 16.24
CA CYS A 96 -4.48 -0.34 15.98
C CYS A 96 -4.38 -0.03 14.49
N PHE A 97 -5.12 0.98 14.04
CA PHE A 97 -5.03 1.53 12.71
C PHE A 97 -4.50 2.96 12.74
N SER A 98 -3.43 3.21 11.98
CA SER A 98 -2.70 4.47 11.97
C SER A 98 -2.79 5.16 10.60
N PRO A 99 -3.83 5.97 10.32
CA PRO A 99 -3.95 6.65 9.04
C PRO A 99 -2.85 7.70 8.87
N THR A 100 -2.41 7.87 7.61
CA THR A 100 -1.41 8.87 7.23
C THR A 100 -1.98 9.85 6.21
N ILE A 101 -1.75 11.15 6.42
CA ILE A 101 -2.07 12.22 5.47
C ILE A 101 -0.76 12.86 5.01
N GLY A 102 -0.49 12.84 3.70
CA GLY A 102 0.78 13.34 3.17
C GLY A 102 2.01 12.57 3.68
N GLY A 103 1.85 11.32 4.10
CA GLY A 103 2.90 10.49 4.70
C GLY A 103 3.12 10.73 6.20
N VAL A 104 2.39 11.65 6.82
CA VAL A 104 2.46 11.94 8.25
C VAL A 104 1.29 11.24 8.96
N LYS A 105 1.60 10.51 10.03
CA LYS A 105 0.61 9.86 10.88
C LYS A 105 -0.22 10.92 11.63
N VAL A 106 -1.55 10.81 11.55
CA VAL A 106 -2.46 11.82 12.13
C VAL A 106 -3.21 11.35 13.38
N ALA A 107 -3.43 10.04 13.50
CA ALA A 107 -4.11 9.43 14.64
C ALA A 107 -3.69 7.97 14.83
N ASN A 108 -4.03 7.41 16.00
CA ASN A 108 -4.15 5.98 16.23
C ASN A 108 -5.61 5.66 16.55
N HIS A 109 -6.22 4.75 15.80
CA HIS A 109 -7.54 4.23 16.10
C HIS A 109 -7.41 2.82 16.65
N CYS A 110 -7.92 2.58 17.85
CA CYS A 110 -7.89 1.27 18.50
C CYS A 110 -9.30 0.66 18.50
N PHE A 111 -9.42 -0.57 18.00
CA PHE A 111 -10.67 -1.32 17.89
C PHE A 111 -10.52 -2.70 18.54
N THR A 112 -11.65 -3.29 18.93
CA THR A 112 -11.65 -4.69 19.35
C THR A 112 -11.81 -5.61 18.13
N PRO A 113 -11.23 -6.83 18.12
CA PRO A 113 -11.46 -7.80 17.06
C PRO A 113 -12.94 -8.08 16.79
N ALA A 114 -13.76 -8.10 17.85
CA ALA A 114 -15.21 -8.31 17.77
C ALA A 114 -15.93 -7.18 17.01
N ASP A 115 -15.57 -5.92 17.28
CA ASP A 115 -16.13 -4.77 16.55
C ASP A 115 -15.75 -4.84 15.06
N ILE A 116 -14.49 -5.18 14.77
CA ILE A 116 -14.00 -5.32 13.39
C ILE A 116 -14.77 -6.41 12.66
N GLU A 117 -14.92 -7.59 13.26
CA GLU A 117 -15.68 -8.71 12.66
C GLU A 117 -17.14 -8.32 12.43
N ALA A 118 -17.80 -7.73 13.42
CA ALA A 118 -19.21 -7.34 13.32
C ALA A 118 -19.47 -6.27 12.26
N THR A 119 -18.55 -5.34 12.07
CA THR A 119 -18.65 -4.31 11.03
C THR A 119 -18.27 -4.85 9.66
N ALA A 120 -17.23 -5.68 9.56
CA ALA A 120 -16.80 -6.29 8.30
C ALA A 120 -17.81 -7.31 7.75
N ALA A 121 -18.59 -7.97 8.60
CA ALA A 121 -19.66 -8.87 8.18
C ALA A 121 -20.83 -8.15 7.49
N LYS A 122 -20.94 -6.82 7.64
CA LYS A 122 -21.99 -6.02 7.02
C LYS A 122 -21.48 -5.42 5.72
N GLN A 123 -22.26 -5.53 4.65
CA GLN A 123 -21.90 -4.89 3.39
C GLN A 123 -21.88 -3.36 3.55
N ILE A 124 -20.68 -2.77 3.51
CA ILE A 124 -20.52 -1.31 3.62
C ILE A 124 -20.86 -0.67 2.26
N LYS A 125 -22.15 -0.43 2.02
CA LYS A 125 -22.69 0.09 0.75
C LYS A 125 -22.05 1.41 0.26
N ARG A 126 -21.31 2.12 1.12
CA ARG A 126 -20.69 3.43 0.83
C ARG A 126 -19.34 3.33 0.12
N TYR A 127 -18.68 2.16 0.15
CA TYR A 127 -17.31 1.98 -0.30
C TYR A 127 -17.17 0.74 -1.17
N TRP A 128 -16.21 0.78 -2.11
CA TRP A 128 -15.79 -0.39 -2.86
C TRP A 128 -14.54 -0.96 -2.18
N SER A 129 -14.73 -2.02 -1.42
CA SER A 129 -13.67 -2.82 -0.81
C SER A 129 -13.42 -4.07 -1.67
N SER A 130 -12.18 -4.54 -1.69
CA SER A 130 -11.86 -5.83 -2.31
C SER A 130 -12.46 -6.94 -1.43
N PRO A 131 -13.38 -7.79 -1.96
CA PRO A 131 -13.99 -8.87 -1.17
C PRO A 131 -12.96 -9.87 -0.61
N GLU A 132 -11.85 -10.05 -1.33
CA GLU A 132 -10.72 -10.88 -0.90
C GLU A 132 -10.06 -10.31 0.35
N GLU A 133 -9.80 -9.00 0.37
CA GLU A 133 -9.17 -8.32 1.50
C GLU A 133 -10.07 -8.33 2.75
N GLU A 134 -11.38 -8.10 2.59
CA GLU A 134 -12.34 -8.22 3.70
C GLU A 134 -12.34 -9.62 4.29
N THR A 135 -12.31 -10.65 3.44
CA THR A 135 -12.26 -12.04 3.89
C THR A 135 -10.97 -12.36 4.66
N GLU A 136 -9.83 -11.82 4.22
CA GLU A 136 -8.55 -11.94 4.93
C GLU A 136 -8.57 -11.24 6.29
N ILE A 137 -9.10 -10.01 6.35
CA ILE A 137 -9.24 -9.25 7.61
C ILE A 137 -10.10 -10.03 8.59
N ILE A 138 -11.26 -10.55 8.16
CA ILE A 138 -12.15 -11.36 9.01
C ILE A 138 -11.44 -12.61 9.51
N ARG A 139 -10.70 -13.32 8.63
CA ARG A 139 -9.93 -14.51 9.02
C ARG A 139 -8.87 -14.17 10.07
N TRP A 140 -8.19 -13.03 9.92
CA TRP A 140 -7.17 -12.57 10.85
C TRP A 140 -7.75 -12.20 12.23
N VAL A 141 -8.82 -11.40 12.30
CA VAL A 141 -9.41 -11.04 13.60
C VAL A 141 -10.02 -12.22 14.35
N ARG A 142 -10.47 -13.26 13.64
CA ARG A 142 -10.94 -14.52 14.25
C ARG A 142 -9.82 -15.32 14.92
N THR A 143 -8.57 -15.07 14.56
CA THR A 143 -7.40 -15.68 15.21
C THR A 143 -6.90 -14.89 16.41
N ALA A 144 -7.63 -13.85 16.84
CA ALA A 144 -7.21 -12.97 17.93
C ALA A 144 -7.06 -13.72 19.26
N ASP A 145 -5.89 -13.54 19.87
CA ASP A 145 -5.65 -13.90 21.26
C ASP A 145 -6.22 -12.80 22.16
N LEU A 146 -7.37 -13.08 22.77
CA LEU A 146 -8.05 -12.14 23.67
C LEU A 146 -7.35 -11.98 25.02
N SER A 147 -6.38 -12.85 25.34
CA SER A 147 -5.58 -12.72 26.57
C SER A 147 -4.43 -11.73 26.41
N ASP A 148 -4.02 -11.46 25.16
CA ASP A 148 -2.99 -10.48 24.82
C ASP A 148 -3.59 -9.09 24.66
N ALA A 149 -3.30 -8.21 25.63
CA ALA A 149 -3.75 -6.82 25.62
C ALA A 149 -2.81 -5.88 24.81
N ALA A 150 -1.70 -6.39 24.27
CA ALA A 150 -0.76 -5.56 23.52
C ALA A 150 -1.42 -5.06 22.21
N PRO A 151 -1.31 -3.76 21.87
CA PRO A 151 -1.85 -3.26 20.63
C PRO A 151 -1.11 -3.87 19.43
N VAL A 152 -1.85 -4.40 18.46
CA VAL A 152 -1.31 -4.92 17.20
C VAL A 152 -1.72 -4.01 16.06
N ASP A 153 -0.76 -3.57 15.26
CA ASP A 153 -1.02 -2.72 14.10
C ASP A 153 -1.66 -3.51 12.94
N VAL A 154 -2.62 -2.86 12.28
CA VAL A 154 -3.19 -3.35 11.02
C VAL A 154 -2.11 -3.36 9.93
N PRO A 155 -1.91 -4.49 9.22
CA PRO A 155 -1.02 -4.55 8.07
C PRO A 155 -1.29 -3.45 7.04
N TRP A 156 -0.26 -2.68 6.72
CA TRP A 156 -0.35 -1.49 5.86
C TRP A 156 -0.80 -1.78 4.41
N VAL A 157 -0.74 -3.04 3.98
CA VAL A 157 -1.20 -3.46 2.65
C VAL A 157 -2.71 -3.62 2.54
N TRP A 158 -3.43 -3.70 3.66
CA TRP A 158 -4.90 -3.72 3.67
C TRP A 158 -5.46 -2.30 3.53
N THR A 159 -5.33 -1.77 2.32
CA THR A 159 -5.70 -0.39 1.98
C THR A 159 -7.19 -0.08 2.17
N GLY A 160 -8.04 -1.09 2.11
CA GLY A 160 -9.47 -0.99 2.36
C GLY A 160 -9.84 -0.85 3.84
N PHE A 161 -8.92 -1.14 4.78
CA PHE A 161 -9.20 -1.03 6.21
C PHE A 161 -9.62 0.40 6.63
N ILE A 162 -9.17 1.42 5.89
CA ILE A 162 -9.59 2.81 6.14
C ILE A 162 -11.10 3.02 6.07
N PHE A 163 -11.79 2.27 5.20
CA PHE A 163 -13.23 2.31 5.03
C PHE A 163 -13.95 1.62 6.20
N LEU A 164 -13.38 0.52 6.67
CA LEU A 164 -13.86 -0.21 7.84
C LEU A 164 -13.68 0.65 9.10
N ALA A 165 -12.54 1.29 9.26
CA ALA A 165 -12.25 2.23 10.34
C ALA A 165 -13.22 3.42 10.34
N ASP A 166 -13.50 4.04 9.18
CA ASP A 166 -14.50 5.11 9.08
C ASP A 166 -15.89 4.66 9.54
N GLU A 167 -16.33 3.48 9.10
CA GLU A 167 -17.63 2.95 9.45
C GLU A 167 -17.72 2.62 10.95
N MET A 168 -16.70 1.99 11.54
CA MET A 168 -16.62 1.73 12.98
C MET A 168 -16.65 3.02 13.80
N LEU A 169 -15.84 4.02 13.43
CA LEU A 169 -15.78 5.29 14.15
C LEU A 169 -17.11 6.05 14.07
N ARG A 170 -17.79 6.01 12.92
CA ARG A 170 -19.14 6.60 12.75
C ARG A 170 -20.22 5.87 13.54
N GLN A 171 -20.04 4.58 13.81
CA GLN A 171 -20.90 3.81 14.71
C GLN A 171 -20.59 4.05 16.19
N GLY A 172 -19.58 4.89 16.51
CA GLY A 172 -19.16 5.15 17.88
C GLY A 172 -18.29 4.03 18.48
N LEU A 173 -17.72 3.16 17.64
CA LEU A 173 -16.88 2.05 18.07
C LEU A 173 -15.40 2.44 18.07
N GLY A 174 -14.69 1.97 19.09
CA GLY A 174 -13.25 2.18 19.25
C GLY A 174 -12.86 3.49 19.93
N LYS A 175 -11.54 3.68 20.04
CA LYS A 175 -10.90 4.87 20.65
C LYS A 175 -9.95 5.49 19.65
N THR A 176 -9.87 6.81 19.64
CA THR A 176 -9.00 7.57 18.73
C THR A 176 -8.04 8.43 19.53
N HIS A 177 -6.75 8.12 19.45
CA HIS A 177 -5.69 8.99 19.94
C HIS A 177 -5.25 9.95 18.83
N CYS A 178 -5.49 11.24 19.04
CA CYS A 178 -5.10 12.30 18.11
C CYS A 178 -3.65 12.71 18.37
N ILE A 179 -2.80 12.59 17.36
CA ILE A 179 -1.36 12.90 17.49
C ILE A 179 -1.12 14.40 17.72
N GLN A 180 -1.97 15.26 17.16
CA GLN A 180 -1.82 16.72 17.32
C GLN A 180 -2.25 17.22 18.70
N CYS A 181 -3.28 16.61 19.30
CA CYS A 181 -3.73 16.95 20.65
C CYS A 181 -2.98 16.20 21.75
N ASP A 182 -2.31 15.10 21.40
CA ASP A 182 -1.82 14.09 22.34
C ASP A 182 -2.91 13.61 23.32
N GLN A 183 -4.14 13.47 22.81
CA GLN A 183 -5.31 13.10 23.61
C GLN A 183 -6.08 11.97 22.97
N THR A 184 -6.63 11.09 23.82
CA THR A 184 -7.46 9.96 23.42
C THR A 184 -8.93 10.32 23.60
N TYR A 185 -9.68 10.22 22.51
CA TYR A 185 -11.11 10.48 22.45
C TYR A 185 -11.88 9.18 22.18
N SER A 186 -13.09 9.09 22.72
CA SER A 186 -14.07 8.10 22.26
C SER A 186 -14.45 8.38 20.81
N ALA A 187 -14.77 7.34 20.03
CA ALA A 187 -15.30 7.50 18.68
C ALA A 187 -16.57 8.38 18.65
N THR A 188 -17.41 8.32 19.69
CA THR A 188 -18.61 9.16 19.83
C THR A 188 -18.34 10.66 19.96
N ALA A 189 -17.11 11.04 20.34
CA ALA A 189 -16.71 12.45 20.45
C ALA A 189 -16.18 13.01 19.12
N LEU A 190 -16.03 12.19 18.08
CA LEU A 190 -15.54 12.63 16.78
C LEU A 190 -16.65 13.30 15.99
N THR A 191 -16.28 14.35 15.25
CA THR A 191 -17.21 15.04 14.35
C THR A 191 -16.92 14.64 12.91
N ALA A 192 -17.96 14.22 12.19
CA ALA A 192 -17.87 13.93 10.77
C ALA A 192 -18.14 15.19 9.94
N GLU A 193 -17.21 15.53 9.05
CA GLU A 193 -17.35 16.63 8.10
C GLU A 193 -17.24 16.07 6.69
N ASP A 194 -18.36 16.05 5.96
CA ASP A 194 -18.44 15.55 4.60
C ASP A 194 -18.48 16.75 3.64
N THR A 195 -17.33 17.15 3.10
CA THR A 195 -17.27 18.30 2.18
C THR A 195 -17.78 17.90 0.80
N LYS A 196 -19.03 18.26 0.49
CA LYS A 196 -19.57 18.21 -0.87
C LYS A 196 -19.12 19.46 -1.63
N ARG A 197 -17.91 19.47 -2.19
CA ARG A 197 -17.57 20.47 -3.22
C ARG A 197 -18.21 20.02 -4.54
N SER A 198 -19.08 20.87 -5.09
CA SER A 198 -19.79 20.68 -6.35
C SER A 198 -18.86 20.12 -7.45
N GLY A 199 -19.13 18.90 -7.91
CA GLY A 199 -18.45 18.28 -9.06
C GLY A 199 -17.26 17.36 -8.75
N VAL A 200 -16.76 17.30 -7.52
CA VAL A 200 -15.65 16.40 -7.13
C VAL A 200 -16.14 15.43 -6.04
N SER A 201 -15.76 14.16 -6.13
CA SER A 201 -16.03 13.16 -5.10
C SER A 201 -15.71 13.72 -3.71
N GLY A 202 -16.73 13.80 -2.84
CA GLY A 202 -16.61 14.44 -1.53
C GLY A 202 -15.49 13.83 -0.70
N GLN A 203 -14.65 14.69 -0.13
CA GLN A 203 -13.65 14.28 0.85
C GLN A 203 -14.37 14.01 2.17
N LYS A 204 -14.23 12.79 2.67
CA LYS A 204 -14.74 12.42 3.99
C LYS A 204 -13.64 12.66 5.01
N CYS A 205 -13.94 13.41 6.05
CA CYS A 205 -13.01 13.59 7.15
C CYS A 205 -13.70 13.45 8.51
N LEU A 206 -12.97 12.84 9.45
CA LEU A 206 -13.32 12.83 10.86
C LEU A 206 -12.35 13.75 11.60
N ARG A 207 -12.90 14.55 12.52
CA ARG A 207 -12.14 15.47 13.37
C ARG A 207 -12.28 15.12 14.84
N CYS A 208 -11.22 15.34 15.60
CA CYS A 208 -11.30 15.32 17.06
C CYS A 208 -12.06 16.56 17.59
N PRO A 209 -12.41 16.61 18.89
CA PRO A 209 -13.09 17.76 19.49
C PRO A 209 -12.33 19.10 19.36
N ALA A 210 -11.00 19.07 19.22
CA ALA A 210 -10.19 20.27 18.97
C ALA A 210 -10.14 20.70 17.49
N GLY A 211 -10.84 19.99 16.60
CA GLY A 211 -10.91 20.31 15.17
C GLY A 211 -9.80 19.73 14.30
N HIS A 212 -8.85 18.96 14.85
CA HIS A 212 -7.80 18.30 14.09
C HIS A 212 -8.32 17.09 13.31
N THR A 213 -7.82 16.91 12.08
CA THR A 213 -8.19 15.77 11.24
C THR A 213 -7.55 14.49 11.77
N VAL A 214 -8.38 13.50 12.13
CA VAL A 214 -7.93 12.19 12.61
C VAL A 214 -8.08 11.09 11.56
N LEU A 215 -8.99 11.26 10.60
CA LEU A 215 -9.17 10.37 9.46
C LEU A 215 -9.56 11.19 8.23
N ALA A 216 -8.93 10.95 7.09
CA ALA A 216 -9.34 11.56 5.83
C ALA A 216 -9.05 10.65 4.64
N PHE A 217 -10.00 10.57 3.71
CA PHE A 217 -9.83 9.85 2.45
C PHE A 217 -10.79 10.39 1.39
N GLN A 218 -10.44 10.16 0.13
CA GLN A 218 -11.27 10.51 -1.02
C GLN A 218 -12.04 9.27 -1.49
N ASN A 219 -13.35 9.40 -1.64
CA ASN A 219 -14.14 8.34 -2.25
C ASN A 219 -14.03 8.44 -3.77
N LYS A 220 -12.95 7.93 -4.36
CA LYS A 220 -12.87 7.87 -5.83
C LYS A 220 -13.95 6.92 -6.34
N LYS A 221 -15.07 7.47 -6.82
CA LYS A 221 -15.89 6.76 -7.81
C LYS A 221 -15.02 6.60 -9.05
N THR A 222 -14.53 5.40 -9.32
CA THR A 222 -13.95 5.08 -10.63
C THR A 222 -15.07 5.28 -11.66
N PRO A 223 -14.87 6.06 -12.73
CA PRO A 223 -15.83 6.09 -13.82
C PRO A 223 -15.95 4.67 -14.38
N SER A 224 -17.20 4.20 -14.45
CA SER A 224 -17.63 2.96 -15.12
C SER A 224 -17.23 2.96 -16.60
#